data_AF-A0A959W9H7-F1
#
_entry.id   AF-A0A959W9H7-F1
#
_cell.length_a   1.000
_cell.length_b   1.000
_cell.length_c   1.000
_cell.angle_alpha   90.00
_cell.angle_beta   90.00
_cell.angle_gamma   90.00
#
_symmetry.space_group_name_H-M   'P 1'
#
loop_
_entity.id
_entity.type
_entity.pdbx_description
1 polymer ?
#
loop_
_entity_poly.entity_id
_entity_poly.type
_entity_poly.pdbx_seq_one_letter_code
_entity_poly.pdbx_strand_id
1 'polypeptide(L)'
;MRMWRWIGALATAAAFAAVPAAANAETLFEHIDETSPESSSSQDFTEVEFAQFDSLAADDFTVPAGETWQLESALVRGQHFGSTETTQWNVTVFADAGGAPGAEIFAATLTGPGYDDPTIPLTAVPTLQPGTYWLGVQAVLAGGSFGDPQQWFWAENDEQSGSRAVWRNPGGGISPSCPTFTTRSACLSGHTAPDQSFRLSGTRTTTVTPTPPAGEDPACTTAKSKLDKAKAKLKKAKEKAKDAKGKAKDKAKAKVRKAKAKAKAAKAKVKEACS
;
A
#
# COMPACT_ATOMS: atom_id res chain seq x y z
N MET A 1 70.86 15.34 32.36
CA MET A 1 70.59 14.74 31.04
C MET A 1 69.13 15.05 30.69
N ARG A 2 68.90 15.87 29.66
CA ARG A 2 67.57 16.28 29.19
C ARG A 2 66.93 15.11 28.42
N MET A 3 65.79 14.59 28.87
CA MET A 3 64.93 13.76 28.03
C MET A 3 63.68 14.55 27.66
N TRP A 4 63.57 14.83 26.37
CA TRP A 4 62.46 15.48 25.70
C TRP A 4 61.47 14.38 25.28
N ARG A 5 60.26 14.36 25.85
CA ARG A 5 59.18 13.48 25.40
C ARG A 5 58.17 14.32 24.64
N TRP A 6 58.07 14.08 23.33
CA TRP A 6 57.01 14.56 22.48
C TRP A 6 55.73 13.80 22.82
N ILE A 7 54.66 14.52 23.18
CA ILE A 7 53.30 13.96 23.22
C ILE A 7 52.66 14.35 21.89
N GLY A 8 52.63 13.41 20.95
CA GLY A 8 51.82 13.54 19.74
C GLY A 8 50.37 13.26 20.08
N ALA A 9 49.52 14.27 20.03
CA ALA A 9 48.07 14.09 20.12
C ALA A 9 47.56 13.53 18.78
N LEU A 10 47.19 12.24 18.75
CA LEU A 10 46.36 11.70 17.68
C LEU A 10 44.95 12.25 17.87
N ALA A 11 44.53 13.19 17.02
CA ALA A 11 43.14 13.54 16.86
C ALA A 11 42.46 12.44 16.03
N THR A 12 41.70 11.56 16.70
CA THR A 12 40.77 10.64 16.03
C THR A 12 39.60 11.46 15.48
N ALA A 13 39.62 11.71 14.18
CA ALA A 13 38.44 12.19 13.46
C ALA A 13 37.43 11.04 13.39
N ALA A 14 36.42 11.06 14.27
CA ALA A 14 35.25 10.21 14.15
C ALA A 14 34.46 10.68 12.91
N ALA A 15 34.55 9.93 11.82
CA ALA A 15 33.65 10.06 10.70
C ALA A 15 32.27 9.56 11.15
N PHE A 16 31.40 10.50 11.54
CA PHE A 16 29.97 10.21 11.62
C PHE A 16 29.48 9.92 10.21
N ALA A 17 29.27 8.64 9.90
CA ALA A 17 28.44 8.26 8.77
C ALA A 17 27.05 8.82 9.05
N ALA A 18 26.67 9.86 8.30
CA ALA A 18 25.30 10.35 8.28
C ALA A 18 24.44 9.27 7.62
N VAL A 19 23.82 8.42 8.44
CA VAL A 19 22.66 7.64 8.01
C VAL A 19 21.60 8.68 7.64
N PRO A 20 21.07 8.72 6.41
CA PRO A 20 19.94 9.59 6.11
C PRO A 20 18.80 9.19 7.05
N ALA A 21 18.40 10.12 7.90
CA ALA A 21 17.36 9.88 8.89
C ALA A 21 16.04 9.53 8.20
N ALA A 22 15.49 8.36 8.51
CA ALA A 22 14.10 7.95 8.29
C ALA A 22 13.11 8.80 9.12
N ALA A 23 13.28 10.12 9.16
CA ALA A 23 12.63 11.01 10.13
C ALA A 23 11.16 11.33 9.82
N ASN A 24 10.57 10.74 8.77
CA ASN A 24 9.20 11.04 8.33
C ASN A 24 8.34 9.81 7.98
N ALA A 25 8.83 8.59 8.21
CA ALA A 25 8.03 7.38 7.95
C ALA A 25 6.86 7.31 8.94
N GLU A 26 5.63 7.38 8.44
CA GLU A 26 4.40 7.12 9.19
C GLU A 26 3.84 5.73 8.85
N THR A 27 2.94 5.20 9.68
CA THR A 27 2.13 4.03 9.32
C THR A 27 1.09 4.44 8.27
N LEU A 28 1.19 3.84 7.09
CA LEU A 28 0.28 4.08 5.98
C LEU A 28 -0.87 3.07 5.97
N PHE A 29 -0.58 1.82 6.30
CA PHE A 29 -1.53 0.72 6.42
C PHE A 29 -1.15 -0.16 7.61
N GLU A 30 -2.12 -0.54 8.44
CA GLU A 30 -1.95 -1.38 9.62
C GLU A 30 -3.03 -2.46 9.59
N HIS A 31 -2.61 -3.72 9.48
CA HIS A 31 -3.49 -4.88 9.56
C HIS A 31 -2.76 -6.03 10.26
N ILE A 32 -2.33 -5.75 11.49
CA ILE A 32 -1.58 -6.69 12.32
C ILE A 32 -2.54 -7.45 13.25
N ASP A 33 -2.52 -8.77 13.15
CA ASP A 33 -3.07 -9.69 14.14
C ASP A 33 -1.95 -10.18 15.08
N GLU A 34 -2.09 -9.92 16.37
CA GLU A 34 -1.15 -10.36 17.42
C GLU A 34 -1.38 -11.81 17.85
N THR A 35 -2.53 -12.37 17.52
CA THR A 35 -3.01 -13.69 17.92
C THR A 35 -3.38 -14.54 16.72
N SER A 36 -2.62 -14.38 15.63
CA SER A 36 -2.82 -15.07 14.37
C SER A 36 -3.10 -16.57 14.56
N PRO A 37 -4.18 -17.11 13.97
CA PRO A 37 -4.59 -18.49 14.22
C PRO A 37 -3.70 -19.51 13.53
N GLU A 38 -3.09 -19.14 12.39
CA GLU A 38 -2.31 -20.02 11.51
C GLU A 38 -1.27 -19.19 10.73
N SER A 39 -0.34 -19.84 10.04
CA SER A 39 0.62 -19.17 9.15
C SER A 39 0.81 -19.95 7.86
N SER A 40 0.83 -19.26 6.72
CA SER A 40 0.92 -19.86 5.39
C SER A 40 2.33 -19.84 4.84
N SER A 41 2.79 -20.96 4.29
CA SER A 41 4.14 -21.01 3.72
C SER A 41 4.29 -20.01 2.58
N SER A 42 5.33 -19.19 2.62
CA SER A 42 5.64 -18.23 1.56
C SER A 42 7.16 -18.12 1.42
N GLN A 43 7.75 -19.09 0.72
CA GLN A 43 9.20 -19.25 0.63
C GLN A 43 9.64 -19.60 -0.80
N ASP A 44 10.82 -19.11 -1.16
CA ASP A 44 11.64 -19.48 -2.30
C ASP A 44 12.77 -20.37 -1.77
N PHE A 45 12.69 -21.66 -2.05
CA PHE A 45 13.72 -22.61 -1.63
C PHE A 45 14.93 -22.48 -2.55
N THR A 46 16.08 -22.14 -1.97
CA THR A 46 17.30 -21.92 -2.76
C THR A 46 17.85 -23.19 -3.43
N GLU A 47 17.42 -24.37 -2.97
CA GLU A 47 17.76 -25.66 -3.54
C GLU A 47 16.77 -26.08 -4.63
N VAL A 48 17.30 -26.45 -5.80
CA VAL A 48 16.48 -26.79 -6.97
C VAL A 48 15.58 -28.01 -6.75
N GLU A 49 16.00 -28.96 -5.90
CA GLU A 49 15.19 -30.12 -5.52
C GLU A 49 13.92 -29.76 -4.74
N PHE A 50 13.87 -28.56 -4.14
CA PHE A 50 12.73 -28.06 -3.39
C PHE A 50 11.92 -27.00 -4.14
N ALA A 51 12.32 -26.64 -5.36
CA ALA A 51 11.62 -25.64 -6.18
C ALA A 51 10.13 -25.98 -6.42
N GLN A 52 9.76 -27.27 -6.34
CA GLN A 52 8.36 -27.69 -6.42
C GLN A 52 7.50 -27.16 -5.25
N PHE A 53 8.12 -26.80 -4.12
CA PHE A 53 7.46 -26.28 -2.93
C PHE A 53 7.50 -24.75 -2.84
N ASP A 54 8.16 -24.06 -3.77
CA ASP A 54 8.21 -22.59 -3.78
C ASP A 54 6.80 -22.01 -3.80
N SER A 55 6.53 -21.13 -2.87
CA SER A 55 5.21 -20.57 -2.66
C SER A 55 5.24 -19.07 -2.39
N LEU A 56 4.15 -18.40 -2.76
CA LEU A 56 3.97 -16.98 -2.52
C LEU A 56 2.55 -16.73 -2.03
N ALA A 57 2.44 -16.24 -0.80
CA ALA A 57 1.26 -15.56 -0.30
C ALA A 57 1.26 -14.10 -0.76
N ALA A 58 0.07 -13.56 -1.03
CA ALA A 58 -0.12 -12.14 -1.28
C ALA A 58 -1.46 -11.66 -0.71
N ASP A 59 -1.49 -10.40 -0.29
CA ASP A 59 -2.70 -9.78 0.23
C ASP A 59 -2.82 -8.30 -0.16
N ASP A 60 -4.03 -7.75 -0.12
CA ASP A 60 -4.29 -6.41 -0.63
C ASP A 60 -4.17 -5.29 0.40
N PHE A 61 -3.86 -4.10 -0.11
CA PHE A 61 -3.93 -2.85 0.62
C PHE A 61 -4.43 -1.74 -0.31
N THR A 62 -5.03 -0.71 0.26
CA THR A 62 -5.61 0.39 -0.52
C THR A 62 -4.96 1.72 -0.19
N VAL A 63 -4.42 2.38 -1.21
CA VAL A 63 -4.02 3.79 -1.14
C VAL A 63 -5.29 4.65 -1.27
N PRO A 64 -5.65 5.46 -0.24
CA PRO A 64 -6.91 6.21 -0.25
C PRO A 64 -7.00 7.25 -1.37
N ALA A 65 -8.24 7.56 -1.75
CA ALA A 65 -8.51 8.63 -2.70
C ALA A 65 -7.95 9.97 -2.21
N GLY A 66 -7.15 10.62 -3.05
CA GLY A 66 -6.50 11.90 -2.72
C GLY A 66 -5.19 11.76 -1.98
N GLU A 67 -4.65 10.56 -1.84
CA GLU A 67 -3.31 10.29 -1.32
C GLU A 67 -2.42 9.66 -2.38
N THR A 68 -1.12 9.95 -2.31
CA THR A 68 -0.10 9.13 -2.98
C THR A 68 0.88 8.66 -1.94
N TRP A 69 1.29 7.40 -2.02
CA TRP A 69 2.16 6.78 -1.02
C TRP A 69 3.54 6.48 -1.62
N GLN A 70 4.57 6.77 -0.85
CA GLN A 70 5.91 6.28 -1.07
C GLN A 70 6.22 5.30 0.05
N LEU A 71 6.24 4.00 -0.27
CA LEU A 71 6.53 2.95 0.70
C LEU A 71 8.03 2.96 1.04
N GLU A 72 8.34 2.70 2.31
CA GLU A 72 9.71 2.69 2.86
C GLU A 72 10.01 1.39 3.63
N SER A 73 9.03 0.78 4.28
CA SER A 73 9.18 -0.54 4.89
C SER A 73 7.86 -1.32 4.98
N ALA A 74 8.00 -2.64 5.09
CA ALA A 74 6.91 -3.55 5.43
C ALA A 74 7.31 -4.35 6.68
N LEU A 75 6.54 -4.20 7.76
CA LEU A 75 6.55 -5.19 8.84
C LEU A 75 5.62 -6.32 8.39
N VAL A 76 6.15 -7.53 8.28
CA VAL A 76 5.41 -8.69 7.82
C VAL A 76 5.43 -9.68 8.95
N ARG A 77 4.26 -10.01 9.53
CA ARG A 77 4.22 -10.95 10.64
C ARG A 77 4.42 -12.36 10.11
N GLY A 78 5.13 -13.18 10.85
CA GLY A 78 5.42 -14.53 10.40
C GLY A 78 5.84 -15.44 11.53
N GLN A 79 6.11 -16.67 11.12
CA GLN A 79 6.66 -17.70 11.98
C GLN A 79 7.78 -18.39 11.25
N HIS A 80 8.87 -18.62 11.96
CA HIS A 80 10.01 -19.34 11.43
C HIS A 80 10.11 -20.74 12.04
N PHE A 81 10.36 -21.73 11.18
CA PHE A 81 10.74 -23.07 11.58
C PHE A 81 12.23 -23.28 11.28
N GLY A 82 12.97 -23.77 12.27
CA GLY A 82 14.41 -24.01 12.19
C GLY A 82 15.26 -22.90 12.83
N SER A 83 16.58 -23.01 12.72
CA SER A 83 17.54 -22.11 13.40
C SER A 83 18.19 -21.04 12.50
N THR A 84 17.97 -21.09 11.18
CA THR A 84 18.63 -20.19 10.23
C THR A 84 17.82 -18.91 10.03
N GLU A 85 18.43 -17.78 10.32
CA GLU A 85 17.86 -16.45 10.05
C GLU A 85 17.66 -16.20 8.54
N THR A 86 16.47 -15.73 8.17
CA THR A 86 16.19 -15.26 6.80
C THR A 86 16.65 -13.82 6.65
N THR A 87 17.59 -13.56 5.74
CA THR A 87 18.10 -12.20 5.48
C THR A 87 17.72 -11.63 4.11
N GLN A 88 17.09 -12.44 3.25
CA GLN A 88 16.71 -12.10 1.89
C GLN A 88 15.22 -12.37 1.67
N TRP A 89 14.55 -11.40 1.04
CA TRP A 89 13.10 -11.40 0.87
C TRP A 89 12.75 -11.01 -0.57
N ASN A 90 12.09 -11.89 -1.29
CA ASN A 90 11.42 -11.52 -2.54
C ASN A 90 10.16 -10.73 -2.19
N VAL A 91 10.15 -9.45 -2.54
CA VAL A 91 8.99 -8.57 -2.35
C VAL A 91 8.46 -8.11 -3.70
N THR A 92 7.17 -8.28 -3.89
CA THR A 92 6.47 -7.86 -5.10
C THR A 92 5.26 -7.01 -4.75
N VAL A 93 5.08 -5.88 -5.42
CA VAL A 93 3.85 -5.09 -5.39
C VAL A 93 3.16 -5.26 -6.73
N PHE A 94 1.93 -5.75 -6.72
CA PHE A 94 1.11 -5.94 -7.91
C PHE A 94 0.01 -4.88 -7.98
N ALA A 95 -0.37 -4.52 -9.20
CA ALA A 95 -1.64 -3.86 -9.44
C ALA A 95 -2.80 -4.81 -9.13
N ASP A 96 -3.94 -4.29 -8.66
CA ASP A 96 -5.15 -5.09 -8.57
C ASP A 96 -5.68 -5.50 -9.96
N ALA A 97 -6.15 -6.74 -10.07
CA ALA A 97 -6.81 -7.30 -11.25
C ALA A 97 -8.20 -7.87 -10.92
N GLY A 98 -8.99 -7.14 -10.13
CA GLY A 98 -10.36 -7.51 -9.78
C GLY A 98 -10.45 -8.40 -8.54
N GLY A 99 -9.66 -8.08 -7.50
CA GLY A 99 -9.61 -8.86 -6.26
C GLY A 99 -8.57 -9.98 -6.29
N ALA A 100 -7.52 -9.84 -7.11
CA ALA A 100 -6.35 -10.71 -7.12
C ALA A 100 -5.12 -9.95 -7.69
N PRO A 101 -3.88 -10.42 -7.44
CA PRO A 101 -2.68 -9.85 -8.01
C PRO A 101 -2.68 -9.86 -9.55
N GLY A 102 -2.42 -8.69 -10.13
CA GLY A 102 -2.29 -8.46 -11.57
C GLY A 102 -0.85 -8.25 -12.02
N ALA A 103 -0.62 -7.17 -12.78
CA ALA A 103 0.71 -6.82 -13.28
C ALA A 103 1.64 -6.39 -12.13
N GLU A 104 2.90 -6.82 -12.19
CA GLU A 104 3.94 -6.40 -11.26
C GLU A 104 4.30 -4.92 -11.48
N ILE A 105 4.16 -4.11 -10.43
CA ILE A 105 4.57 -2.71 -10.39
C ILE A 105 6.01 -2.61 -9.87
N PHE A 106 6.35 -3.50 -8.94
CA PHE A 106 7.66 -3.60 -8.32
C PHE A 106 7.93 -5.06 -8.00
N ALA A 107 9.14 -5.54 -8.25
CA ALA A 107 9.64 -6.84 -7.82
C ALA A 107 11.13 -6.71 -7.52
N ALA A 108 11.56 -7.12 -6.34
CA ALA A 108 12.98 -7.14 -5.96
C ALA A 108 13.24 -8.17 -4.87
N THR A 109 14.46 -8.71 -4.85
CA THR A 109 15.02 -9.38 -3.68
C THR A 109 15.69 -8.33 -2.80
N LEU A 110 15.19 -8.17 -1.58
CA LEU A 110 15.61 -7.14 -0.63
C LEU A 110 16.32 -7.79 0.56
N THR A 111 17.30 -7.09 1.11
CA THR A 111 17.99 -7.51 2.34
C THR A 111 17.34 -6.84 3.54
N GLY A 112 16.98 -7.63 4.55
CA GLY A 112 16.39 -7.16 5.80
C GLY A 112 16.61 -8.18 6.93
N PRO A 113 16.60 -7.76 8.20
CA PRO A 113 16.71 -8.68 9.33
C PRO A 113 15.50 -9.63 9.39
N GLY A 114 15.64 -10.80 10.02
CA GLY A 114 14.52 -11.75 10.07
C GLY A 114 14.58 -12.80 11.18
N TYR A 115 13.74 -12.60 12.21
CA TYR A 115 13.11 -13.70 12.94
C TYR A 115 11.64 -13.35 13.16
N ASP A 116 10.77 -14.33 12.87
CA ASP A 116 9.31 -14.30 12.91
C ASP A 116 8.68 -13.15 12.11
N ASP A 117 8.89 -11.91 12.56
CA ASP A 117 8.23 -10.68 12.10
C ASP A 117 9.23 -9.67 11.45
N PRO A 118 9.78 -9.95 10.25
CA PRO A 118 10.74 -9.05 9.59
C PRO A 118 10.15 -7.67 9.31
N THR A 119 10.95 -6.63 9.56
CA THR A 119 10.73 -5.29 8.98
C THR A 119 11.63 -5.12 7.76
N ILE A 120 11.07 -5.36 6.58
CA ILE A 120 11.78 -5.37 5.31
C ILE A 120 11.88 -3.93 4.78
N PRO A 121 13.09 -3.41 4.49
CA PRO A 121 13.25 -2.10 3.89
C PRO A 121 12.83 -2.12 2.41
N LEU A 122 11.79 -1.36 2.06
CA LEU A 122 11.26 -1.25 0.71
C LEU A 122 12.00 -0.15 -0.05
N THR A 123 13.06 -0.54 -0.76
CA THR A 123 13.84 0.41 -1.57
C THR A 123 13.29 0.46 -3.00
N ALA A 124 13.18 1.66 -3.56
CA ALA A 124 12.80 1.90 -4.97
C ALA A 124 11.41 1.43 -5.41
N VAL A 125 10.46 1.18 -4.49
CA VAL A 125 9.05 1.02 -4.85
C VAL A 125 8.55 2.32 -5.50
N PRO A 126 7.94 2.29 -6.70
CA PRO A 126 7.38 3.49 -7.32
C PRO A 126 6.32 4.15 -6.44
N THR A 127 6.18 5.47 -6.52
CA THR A 127 5.11 6.18 -5.80
C THR A 127 3.74 5.67 -6.25
N LEU A 128 2.98 5.10 -5.32
CA LEU A 128 1.68 4.51 -5.57
C LEU A 128 0.61 5.61 -5.62
N GLN A 129 -0.22 5.54 -6.66
CA GLN A 129 -1.39 6.40 -6.83
C GLN A 129 -2.59 5.85 -6.05
N PRO A 130 -3.68 6.62 -5.83
CA PRO A 130 -4.89 6.07 -5.24
C PRO A 130 -5.38 4.81 -5.97
N GLY A 131 -5.65 3.75 -5.22
CA GLY A 131 -6.04 2.46 -5.76
C GLY A 131 -5.69 1.29 -4.83
N THR A 132 -6.17 0.11 -5.21
CA THR A 132 -5.87 -1.15 -4.53
C THR A 132 -4.66 -1.80 -5.19
N TYR A 133 -3.77 -2.34 -4.35
CA TYR A 133 -2.55 -3.04 -4.73
C TYR A 133 -2.43 -4.31 -3.89
N TRP A 134 -1.61 -5.24 -4.34
CA TRP A 134 -1.31 -6.47 -3.62
C TRP A 134 0.15 -6.52 -3.23
N LEU A 135 0.43 -6.86 -1.98
CA LEU A 135 1.77 -7.12 -1.47
C LEU A 135 2.00 -8.64 -1.46
N GLY A 136 3.00 -9.11 -2.20
CA GLY A 136 3.54 -10.46 -2.08
C GLY A 136 4.90 -10.43 -1.39
N VAL A 137 5.10 -11.28 -0.40
CA VAL A 137 6.35 -11.42 0.35
C VAL A 137 6.70 -12.89 0.45
N GLN A 138 7.93 -13.23 0.08
CA GLN A 138 8.45 -14.59 0.06
C GLN A 138 9.87 -14.59 0.63
N ALA A 139 10.11 -15.42 1.65
CA ALA A 139 11.44 -15.62 2.21
C ALA A 139 12.36 -16.29 1.17
N VAL A 140 13.61 -15.86 1.04
CA VAL A 140 14.63 -16.58 0.25
C VAL A 140 15.50 -17.35 1.23
N LEU A 141 15.27 -18.67 1.32
CA LEU A 141 15.84 -19.49 2.38
C LEU A 141 16.06 -20.93 1.90
N ALA A 142 17.20 -21.50 2.26
CA ALA A 142 17.47 -22.92 2.06
C ALA A 142 16.49 -23.77 2.89
N GLY A 143 16.00 -24.90 2.37
CA GLY A 143 15.06 -25.79 3.09
C GLY A 143 15.69 -26.54 4.27
N GLY A 144 17.02 -26.48 4.38
CA GLY A 144 17.76 -27.05 5.50
C GLY A 144 17.97 -28.55 5.38
N SER A 145 18.21 -29.19 6.52
CA SER A 145 18.43 -30.64 6.59
C SER A 145 17.29 -31.32 7.32
N PHE A 146 17.16 -32.64 7.20
CA PHE A 146 16.11 -33.38 7.93
C PHE A 146 16.14 -33.16 9.46
N GLY A 147 17.32 -32.89 10.04
CA GLY A 147 17.47 -32.62 11.48
C GLY A 147 17.24 -31.17 11.89
N ASP A 148 17.21 -30.24 10.92
CA ASP A 148 16.92 -28.82 11.13
C ASP A 148 16.27 -28.26 9.85
N PRO A 149 15.00 -28.63 9.56
CA PRO A 149 14.28 -28.08 8.43
C PRO A 149 14.13 -26.57 8.61
N GLN A 150 14.19 -25.83 7.52
CA GLN A 150 14.11 -24.37 7.51
C GLN A 150 12.91 -23.93 6.67
N GLN A 151 11.99 -23.20 7.27
CA GLN A 151 10.84 -22.67 6.55
C GLN A 151 10.26 -21.43 7.23
N TRP A 152 9.94 -20.42 6.45
CA TRP A 152 9.20 -19.25 6.91
C TRP A 152 7.75 -19.27 6.41
N PHE A 153 6.85 -18.82 7.28
CA PHE A 153 5.42 -18.74 7.05
C PHE A 153 4.94 -17.31 7.33
N TRP A 154 4.08 -16.77 6.48
CA TRP A 154 3.42 -15.49 6.71
C TRP A 154 2.20 -15.72 7.62
N ALA A 155 2.17 -15.03 8.75
CA ALA A 155 1.08 -15.08 9.72
C ALA A 155 -0.20 -14.46 9.16
N GLU A 156 -1.31 -15.12 9.44
CA GLU A 156 -2.63 -14.76 8.97
C GLU A 156 -3.28 -13.68 9.84
N ASN A 157 -4.37 -13.09 9.34
CA ASN A 157 -5.19 -12.16 10.09
C ASN A 157 -6.67 -12.62 10.04
N ASP A 158 -7.30 -12.75 11.21
CA ASP A 158 -8.71 -13.17 11.33
C ASP A 158 -9.72 -12.08 10.92
N GLU A 159 -9.30 -10.82 10.88
CA GLU A 159 -10.10 -9.71 10.37
C GLU A 159 -9.89 -9.54 8.86
N GLN A 160 -10.99 -9.40 8.11
CA GLN A 160 -10.92 -9.15 6.67
C GLN A 160 -10.88 -7.63 6.37
N SER A 161 -9.91 -7.22 5.58
CA SER A 161 -9.70 -5.89 5.01
C SER A 161 -9.57 -6.01 3.49
N GLY A 162 -10.63 -5.66 2.76
CA GLY A 162 -10.61 -5.74 1.30
C GLY A 162 -10.92 -7.14 0.78
N SER A 163 -10.07 -7.64 -0.11
CA SER A 163 -10.21 -8.98 -0.69
C SER A 163 -9.65 -10.03 0.28
N ARG A 164 -9.90 -11.31 0.00
CA ARG A 164 -9.23 -12.38 0.77
C ARG A 164 -7.83 -12.59 0.24
N ALA A 165 -6.87 -12.87 1.13
CA ALA A 165 -5.53 -13.24 0.76
C ALA A 165 -5.51 -14.40 -0.25
N VAL A 166 -4.55 -14.32 -1.17
CA VAL A 166 -4.31 -15.34 -2.20
C VAL A 166 -2.98 -16.02 -1.99
N TRP A 167 -2.86 -17.19 -2.58
CA TRP A 167 -1.66 -18.01 -2.49
C TRP A 167 -1.41 -18.75 -3.80
N ARG A 168 -0.15 -19.01 -4.10
CA ARG A 168 0.28 -19.87 -5.21
C ARG A 168 1.49 -20.71 -4.83
N ASN A 169 1.56 -21.91 -5.41
CA ASN A 169 2.72 -22.80 -5.46
C ASN A 169 2.86 -23.30 -6.91
N PRO A 170 3.59 -22.57 -7.77
CA PRO A 170 3.71 -22.87 -9.19
C PRO A 170 4.24 -24.27 -9.48
N GLY A 171 5.14 -24.77 -8.63
CA GLY A 171 5.74 -26.10 -8.77
C GLY A 171 4.83 -27.27 -8.39
N GLY A 172 3.70 -27.00 -7.70
CA GLY A 172 2.67 -27.99 -7.40
C GLY A 172 3.07 -29.07 -6.37
N GLY A 173 4.14 -28.87 -5.61
CA GLY A 173 4.58 -29.77 -4.54
C GLY A 173 3.67 -29.77 -3.32
N ILE A 174 2.81 -28.76 -3.15
CA ILE A 174 1.86 -28.64 -2.03
C ILE A 174 0.45 -28.95 -2.54
N SER A 175 -0.29 -29.77 -1.80
CA SER A 175 -1.65 -30.19 -2.16
C SER A 175 -2.72 -29.51 -1.30
N PRO A 176 -3.85 -29.04 -1.89
CA PRO A 176 -4.14 -29.00 -3.32
C PRO A 176 -3.24 -28.05 -4.10
N SER A 177 -2.90 -28.44 -5.34
CA SER A 177 -2.02 -27.64 -6.19
C SER A 177 -2.71 -26.33 -6.60
N CYS A 178 -2.09 -25.20 -6.25
CA CYS A 178 -2.49 -23.86 -6.69
C CYS A 178 -1.37 -23.24 -7.54
N PRO A 179 -1.25 -23.62 -8.83
CA PRO A 179 -0.15 -23.14 -9.67
C PRO A 179 -0.24 -21.63 -9.98
N THR A 180 -1.42 -21.04 -9.82
CA THR A 180 -1.69 -19.61 -9.97
C THR A 180 -2.31 -19.05 -8.70
N PHE A 181 -2.26 -17.73 -8.52
CA PHE A 181 -2.91 -17.08 -7.39
C PHE A 181 -4.37 -17.49 -7.31
N THR A 182 -4.71 -18.09 -6.18
CA THR A 182 -6.03 -18.60 -5.84
C THR A 182 -6.28 -18.23 -4.38
N THR A 183 -7.54 -18.06 -3.97
CA THR A 183 -7.86 -17.76 -2.56
C THR A 183 -7.18 -18.77 -1.64
N ARG A 184 -6.41 -18.27 -0.68
CA ARG A 184 -5.47 -19.05 0.15
C ARG A 184 -6.13 -20.24 0.85
N SER A 185 -7.33 -20.05 1.40
CA SER A 185 -8.10 -21.10 2.07
C SER A 185 -8.55 -22.25 1.15
N ALA A 186 -8.54 -22.06 -0.17
CA ALA A 186 -8.79 -23.12 -1.13
C ALA A 186 -7.51 -23.92 -1.46
N CYS A 187 -6.34 -23.33 -1.23
CA CYS A 187 -5.02 -23.93 -1.45
C CYS A 187 -4.49 -24.65 -0.22
N LEU A 188 -4.81 -24.13 0.97
CA LEU A 188 -4.27 -24.60 2.24
C LEU A 188 -5.43 -24.95 3.16
N SER A 189 -5.60 -26.25 3.44
CA SER A 189 -6.71 -26.73 4.29
C SER A 189 -6.48 -26.33 5.75
N GLY A 190 -7.50 -25.82 6.44
CA GLY A 190 -7.40 -25.34 7.83
C GLY A 190 -7.09 -23.84 7.96
N HIS A 191 -6.61 -23.23 6.88
CA HIS A 191 -6.23 -21.82 6.83
C HIS A 191 -7.44 -20.92 6.48
N THR A 192 -8.38 -20.77 7.42
CA THR A 192 -9.67 -20.12 7.16
C THR A 192 -9.68 -18.60 7.29
N ALA A 193 -8.69 -18.06 8.00
CA ALA A 193 -8.56 -16.62 8.22
C ALA A 193 -8.54 -15.89 6.86
N PRO A 194 -9.21 -14.75 6.73
CA PRO A 194 -9.37 -14.11 5.44
C PRO A 194 -8.05 -13.59 4.86
N ASP A 195 -7.15 -13.08 5.71
CA ASP A 195 -6.09 -12.16 5.30
C ASP A 195 -4.71 -12.54 5.84
N GLN A 196 -3.70 -11.75 5.49
CA GLN A 196 -2.34 -11.78 6.00
C GLN A 196 -2.08 -10.61 6.95
N SER A 197 -1.19 -10.84 7.91
CA SER A 197 -0.87 -9.87 8.96
C SER A 197 0.37 -9.05 8.56
N PHE A 198 0.18 -7.75 8.26
CA PHE A 198 1.27 -6.86 7.86
C PHE A 198 0.96 -5.37 8.09
N ARG A 199 2.04 -4.58 8.11
CA ARG A 199 1.99 -3.12 8.20
C ARG A 199 2.93 -2.50 7.18
N LEU A 200 2.45 -1.45 6.50
CA LEU A 200 3.25 -0.65 5.59
C LEU A 200 3.55 0.70 6.20
N SER A 201 4.81 1.11 6.13
CA SER A 201 5.27 2.42 6.57
C SER A 201 5.95 3.17 5.44
N GLY A 202 5.86 4.49 5.48
CA GLY A 202 6.45 5.38 4.48
C GLY A 202 5.91 6.79 4.58
N THR A 203 5.93 7.52 3.48
CA THR A 203 5.43 8.89 3.42
C THR A 203 4.20 8.98 2.50
N ARG A 204 3.21 9.80 2.87
CA ARG A 204 2.12 10.16 1.97
C ARG A 204 2.13 11.64 1.61
N THR A 205 1.70 11.92 0.40
CA THR A 205 1.26 13.27 0.01
C THR A 205 -0.24 13.25 -0.10
N THR A 206 -0.92 14.13 0.65
CA THR A 206 -2.34 14.36 0.47
C THR A 206 -2.53 15.49 -0.54
N THR A 207 -3.36 15.25 -1.56
CA THR A 207 -3.88 16.35 -2.36
C THR A 207 -4.88 17.09 -1.48
N VAL A 208 -4.39 18.04 -0.69
CA VAL A 208 -5.27 19.04 -0.10
C VAL A 208 -5.98 19.73 -1.26
N THR A 209 -7.26 19.39 -1.47
CA THR A 209 -8.15 20.43 -1.99
C THR A 209 -8.04 21.54 -0.97
N PRO A 210 -7.52 22.74 -1.30
CA PRO A 210 -7.17 23.74 -0.30
C PRO A 210 -8.35 23.92 0.65
N THR A 211 -8.16 23.52 1.91
CA THR A 211 -9.08 23.86 2.99
C THR A 211 -9.17 25.38 2.97
N PRO A 212 -10.35 25.99 2.74
CA PRO A 212 -10.45 27.43 2.86
C PRO A 212 -9.96 27.83 4.26
N PRO A 213 -9.22 28.95 4.36
CA PRO A 213 -8.49 29.32 5.56
C PRO A 213 -9.37 29.23 6.80
N ALA A 214 -8.81 28.68 7.88
CA ALA A 214 -9.44 28.56 9.18
C ALA A 214 -10.09 29.90 9.57
N GLY A 215 -11.42 29.90 9.67
CA GLY A 215 -12.21 31.10 9.95
C GLY A 215 -13.60 31.14 9.31
N GLU A 216 -13.93 30.26 8.36
CA GLU A 216 -15.27 30.20 7.77
C GLU A 216 -16.05 28.96 8.21
N ASP A 217 -17.24 29.19 8.78
CA ASP A 217 -18.24 28.18 9.13
C ASP A 217 -18.28 27.05 8.08
N PRO A 218 -18.12 25.76 8.48
CA PRO A 218 -18.22 24.61 7.57
C PRO A 218 -19.47 24.63 6.68
N ALA A 219 -20.57 25.20 7.16
CA ALA A 219 -21.80 25.41 6.40
C ALA A 219 -21.61 26.45 5.28
N CYS A 220 -20.97 27.59 5.59
CA CYS A 220 -20.62 28.63 4.62
C CYS A 220 -19.69 28.09 3.53
N THR A 221 -18.65 27.36 3.92
CA THR A 221 -17.69 26.72 3.02
C THR A 221 -18.38 25.74 2.06
N THR A 222 -19.23 24.86 2.61
CA THR A 222 -20.00 23.90 1.83
C THR A 222 -20.95 24.59 0.85
N ALA A 223 -21.58 25.69 1.27
CA ALA A 223 -22.47 26.48 0.42
C ALA A 223 -21.71 27.14 -0.75
N LYS A 224 -20.52 27.71 -0.49
CA LYS A 224 -19.66 28.33 -1.51
C LYS A 224 -19.19 27.30 -2.56
N SER A 225 -18.71 26.13 -2.12
CA SER A 225 -18.33 25.03 -3.03
C SER A 225 -19.49 24.56 -3.92
N LYS A 226 -20.70 24.46 -3.37
CA LYS A 226 -21.92 24.12 -4.14
C LYS A 226 -22.26 25.22 -5.17
N LEU A 227 -22.07 26.50 -4.83
CA LEU A 227 -22.26 27.62 -5.75
C LEU A 227 -21.26 27.58 -6.92
N ASP A 228 -19.99 27.27 -6.66
CA ASP A 228 -18.98 27.23 -7.72
C ASP A 228 -19.21 26.05 -8.68
N LYS A 229 -19.56 24.86 -8.16
CA LYS A 229 -20.00 23.73 -8.99
C LYS A 229 -21.24 24.10 -9.83
N ALA A 230 -22.18 24.88 -9.29
CA ALA A 230 -23.36 25.32 -10.03
C ALA A 230 -23.04 26.37 -11.12
N LYS A 231 -22.13 27.32 -10.85
CA LYS A 231 -21.63 28.30 -11.82
C LYS A 231 -20.86 27.62 -12.96
N ALA A 232 -20.01 26.64 -12.66
CA ALA A 232 -19.29 25.86 -13.67
C ALA A 232 -20.26 25.10 -14.59
N LYS A 233 -21.29 24.45 -14.02
CA LYS A 233 -22.36 23.80 -14.80
C LYS A 233 -23.14 24.79 -15.66
N LEU A 234 -23.41 25.99 -15.16
CA LEU A 234 -24.05 27.06 -15.94
C LEU A 234 -23.15 27.54 -17.09
N LYS A 235 -21.85 27.73 -16.86
CA LYS A 235 -20.88 28.11 -17.91
C LYS A 235 -20.87 27.07 -19.03
N LYS A 236 -20.67 25.78 -18.68
CA LYS A 236 -20.70 24.67 -19.64
C LYS A 236 -22.04 24.55 -20.38
N ALA A 237 -23.17 24.80 -19.72
CA ALA A 237 -24.48 24.80 -20.36
C ALA A 237 -24.65 25.97 -21.36
N LYS A 238 -24.12 27.16 -21.03
CA LYS A 238 -24.14 28.33 -21.91
C LYS A 238 -23.25 28.13 -23.13
N GLU A 239 -22.05 27.58 -22.96
CA GLU A 239 -21.14 27.22 -24.06
C GLU A 239 -21.83 26.25 -25.03
N LYS A 240 -22.35 25.12 -24.52
CA LYS A 240 -23.10 24.16 -25.35
C LYS A 240 -24.35 24.74 -26.04
N ALA A 241 -24.93 25.81 -25.51
CA ALA A 241 -26.08 26.47 -26.13
C ALA A 241 -25.70 27.45 -27.25
N LYS A 242 -24.45 27.93 -27.29
CA LYS A 242 -23.94 28.77 -28.39
C LYS A 242 -23.80 27.96 -29.68
N ASP A 243 -23.37 26.71 -29.55
CA ASP A 243 -23.06 25.84 -30.71
C ASP A 243 -24.29 25.04 -31.20
N ALA A 244 -25.42 25.11 -30.49
CA ALA A 244 -26.60 24.31 -30.78
C ALA A 244 -27.51 24.96 -31.84
N LYS A 245 -27.91 24.18 -32.85
CA LYS A 245 -28.85 24.56 -33.93
C LYS A 245 -30.13 23.71 -33.89
N GLY A 246 -31.22 24.22 -34.49
CA GLY A 246 -32.50 23.50 -34.59
C GLY A 246 -33.06 23.03 -33.24
N LYS A 247 -33.68 21.84 -33.21
CA LYS A 247 -34.27 21.24 -31.99
C LYS A 247 -33.27 21.07 -30.82
N ALA A 248 -31.96 20.97 -31.12
CA ALA A 248 -30.93 20.91 -30.09
C ALA A 248 -30.77 22.24 -29.33
N LYS A 249 -31.08 23.38 -29.97
CA LYS A 249 -31.02 24.72 -29.36
C LYS A 249 -32.04 24.89 -28.24
N ASP A 250 -33.25 24.38 -28.41
CA ASP A 250 -34.30 24.49 -27.40
C ASP A 250 -34.00 23.63 -26.17
N LYS A 251 -33.49 22.41 -26.38
CA LYS A 251 -32.98 21.54 -25.30
C LYS A 251 -31.80 22.19 -24.57
N ALA A 252 -30.90 22.86 -25.29
CA ALA A 252 -29.78 23.58 -24.69
C ALA A 252 -30.24 24.80 -23.88
N LYS A 253 -31.18 25.60 -24.40
CA LYS A 253 -31.81 26.71 -23.67
C LYS A 253 -32.49 26.24 -22.38
N ALA A 254 -33.21 25.12 -22.42
CA ALA A 254 -33.83 24.53 -21.23
C ALA A 254 -32.77 24.12 -20.18
N LYS A 255 -31.66 23.51 -20.61
CA LYS A 255 -30.53 23.19 -19.73
C LYS A 255 -29.88 24.43 -19.12
N VAL A 256 -29.73 25.52 -19.88
CA VAL A 256 -29.24 26.81 -19.37
C VAL A 256 -30.19 27.38 -18.32
N ARG A 257 -31.51 27.37 -18.56
CA ARG A 257 -32.51 27.83 -17.59
C ARG A 257 -32.44 27.03 -16.29
N LYS A 258 -32.37 25.70 -16.36
CA LYS A 258 -32.24 24.81 -15.19
C LYS A 258 -30.93 25.07 -14.43
N ALA A 259 -29.81 25.23 -15.13
CA ALA A 259 -28.53 25.54 -14.50
C ALA A 259 -28.51 26.94 -13.86
N LYS A 260 -29.17 27.93 -14.48
CA LYS A 260 -29.29 29.29 -13.94
C LYS A 260 -30.12 29.29 -12.65
N ALA A 261 -31.22 28.54 -12.60
CA ALA A 261 -32.02 28.36 -11.39
C ALA A 261 -31.22 27.70 -10.27
N LYS A 262 -30.45 26.65 -10.57
CA LYS A 262 -29.57 25.98 -9.59
C LYS A 262 -28.48 26.92 -9.04
N ALA A 263 -27.86 27.73 -9.89
CA ALA A 263 -26.88 28.72 -9.44
C ALA A 263 -27.51 29.82 -8.57
N LYS A 264 -28.74 30.26 -8.89
CA LYS A 264 -29.49 31.23 -8.07
C LYS A 264 -29.83 30.65 -6.69
N ALA A 265 -30.32 29.41 -6.65
CA ALA A 265 -30.62 28.72 -5.39
C ALA A 265 -29.37 28.50 -4.55
N ALA A 266 -28.25 28.08 -5.16
CA ALA A 266 -26.98 27.93 -4.45
C ALA A 266 -26.45 29.26 -3.89
N LYS A 267 -26.65 30.38 -4.63
CA LYS A 267 -26.28 31.71 -4.15
C LYS A 267 -27.12 32.17 -2.95
N ALA A 268 -28.41 31.82 -2.91
CA ALA A 268 -29.26 32.09 -1.75
C ALA A 268 -28.79 31.29 -0.52
N LYS A 269 -28.46 30.01 -0.70
CA LYS A 269 -27.90 29.16 0.37
C LYS A 269 -26.56 29.67 0.92
N VAL A 270 -25.73 30.28 0.07
CA VAL A 270 -24.51 30.97 0.54
C VAL A 270 -24.87 32.17 1.40
N LYS A 271 -25.88 32.95 1.03
CA LYS A 271 -26.32 34.10 1.84
C LYS A 271 -26.83 33.65 3.22
N GLU A 272 -27.56 32.54 3.28
CA GLU A 272 -28.09 31.98 4.54
C GLU A 272 -27.01 31.32 5.41
N ALA A 273 -26.03 30.65 4.79
CA ALA A 273 -25.01 29.90 5.51
C ALA A 273 -23.76 30.71 5.86
N CYS A 274 -23.62 31.93 5.34
CA CYS A 274 -22.45 32.81 5.54
C CYS A 274 -22.82 34.18 6.15
N SER A 275 -24.06 34.35 6.61
CA SER A 275 -24.55 35.53 7.31
C SER A 275 -24.51 35.31 8.81
#